data_AF-A0A2K3PJR5-F1
#
_entry.id   AF-A0A2K3PJR5-F1
#
_cell.length_a   1.000
_cell.length_b   1.000
_cell.length_c   1.000
_cell.angle_alpha   90.00
_cell.angle_beta   90.00
_cell.angle_gamma   90.00
#
_symmetry.space_group_name_H-M   'P 1'
#
loop_
_entity.id
_entity.type
_entity.pdbx_description
1 polymer ?
#
loop_
_entity_poly.entity_id
_entity_poly.type
_entity_poly.pdbx_seq_one_letter_code
_entity_poly.pdbx_strand_id
1 'polypeptide(L)'
;MYLCLNMNISYLKGTKSTPREVIDVEPDRISYLPGHVIDCILSYLPIKEAVRTSVLSNKWKNKWYTLPNLVFDEQCVSHLASEDPLVIENKFLKIVDHVLLVHSGVINMFKFVDYENLVSDSADIDRWILHLTG
;
A
#
# COMPACT_ATOMS: atom_id res chain seq x y z
N MET A 1 0.58 10.72 5.64
CA MET A 1 1.94 11.14 6.02
C MET A 1 2.10 10.85 7.51
N TYR A 2 3.19 10.18 7.91
CA TYR A 2 3.42 9.53 9.22
C TYR A 2 2.68 8.20 9.40
N LEU A 3 3.39 7.09 9.13
CA LEU A 3 3.31 5.79 9.85
C LEU A 3 4.27 4.71 9.28
N CYS A 4 5.20 5.04 8.37
CA CYS A 4 6.27 4.11 7.94
C CYS A 4 7.67 4.58 8.35
N LEU A 5 7.82 5.13 9.56
CA LEU A 5 9.13 5.37 10.17
C LEU A 5 9.27 4.46 11.37
N ASN A 6 9.64 3.20 11.13
CA ASN A 6 10.28 2.35 12.13
C ASN A 6 11.05 1.20 11.45
N MET A 7 12.05 1.58 10.64
CA MET A 7 13.28 0.80 10.56
C MET A 7 14.45 1.72 10.88
N ASN A 8 15.24 1.28 11.86
CA ASN A 8 16.33 1.98 12.52
C ASN A 8 17.39 2.47 11.50
N ILE A 9 17.52 3.78 11.29
CA ILE A 9 18.60 4.42 10.52
C ILE A 9 19.90 4.53 11.36
N SER A 10 19.95 3.92 12.54
CA SER A 10 21.10 4.00 13.46
C SER A 10 22.41 3.41 12.92
N TYR A 11 22.40 2.72 11.78
CA TYR A 11 23.61 2.17 11.15
C TYR A 11 24.43 3.17 10.32
N LEU A 12 23.99 4.42 10.14
CA LEU A 12 24.70 5.42 9.33
C LEU A 12 25.22 6.61 10.15
N LYS A 13 25.99 6.35 11.22
CA LYS A 13 26.89 7.36 11.81
C LYS A 13 28.33 6.85 11.76
N GLY A 14 29.15 7.46 10.90
CA GLY A 14 30.55 7.09 10.70
C GLY A 14 31.48 7.55 11.83
N THR A 15 32.52 6.76 12.08
CA THR A 15 33.97 7.10 11.90
C THR A 15 34.85 6.16 12.74
N LYS A 16 35.76 5.45 12.08
CA LYS A 16 37.22 5.35 12.35
C LYS A 16 37.82 4.28 11.44
N SER A 17 38.90 4.64 10.75
CA SER A 17 39.57 3.88 9.71
C SER A 17 40.30 2.64 10.25
N THR A 18 39.78 1.47 9.91
CA THR A 18 40.44 0.16 9.99
C THR A 18 40.59 -0.41 8.57
N PRO A 19 41.51 -1.39 8.33
CA PRO A 19 41.84 -1.87 6.99
C PRO A 19 40.59 -2.23 6.19
N ARG A 20 40.51 -1.75 4.93
CA ARG A 20 39.37 -1.93 4.02
C ARG A 20 39.09 -3.42 3.82
N GLU A 21 38.19 -3.98 4.63
CA GLU A 21 37.37 -5.11 4.19
C GLU A 21 36.53 -4.59 3.03
N VAL A 22 36.77 -5.15 1.85
CA VAL A 22 35.87 -4.98 0.71
C VAL A 22 34.59 -5.70 1.12
N ILE A 23 33.65 -4.97 1.71
CA ILE A 23 32.29 -5.46 1.88
C ILE A 23 31.77 -5.63 0.46
N ASP A 24 31.65 -6.87 0.01
CA ASP A 24 30.92 -7.21 -1.21
C ASP A 24 29.44 -6.90 -0.94
N VAL A 25 29.07 -5.64 -1.16
CA VAL A 25 27.69 -5.19 -1.01
C VAL A 25 26.93 -5.83 -2.17
N GLU A 26 26.20 -6.90 -1.87
CA GLU A 26 25.32 -7.52 -2.85
C GLU A 26 24.42 -6.44 -3.46
N PRO A 27 24.40 -6.27 -4.80
CA PRO A 27 23.67 -5.19 -5.43
C PRO A 27 22.18 -5.29 -5.12
N ASP A 28 21.51 -4.18 -4.79
CA ASP A 28 20.07 -4.15 -4.52
C ASP A 28 19.26 -4.37 -5.81
N ARG A 29 19.06 -5.64 -6.16
CA ARG A 29 18.40 -6.07 -7.39
C ARG A 29 16.95 -5.59 -7.49
N ILE A 30 16.26 -5.40 -6.35
CA ILE A 30 14.86 -4.98 -6.30
C ILE A 30 14.73 -3.51 -6.71
N SER A 31 15.66 -2.66 -6.29
CA SER A 31 15.71 -1.25 -6.73
C SER A 31 16.09 -1.07 -8.20
N TYR A 32 16.77 -2.04 -8.80
CA TYR A 32 17.15 -1.99 -10.22
C TYR A 32 16.09 -2.52 -11.18
N LEU A 33 14.96 -3.05 -10.70
CA LEU A 33 13.89 -3.52 -11.58
C LEU A 33 13.35 -2.39 -12.49
N PRO A 34 13.09 -2.68 -13.77
CA PRO A 34 12.40 -1.75 -14.67
C PRO A 34 11.00 -1.43 -14.17
N GLY A 35 10.52 -0.22 -14.45
CA GLY A 35 9.21 0.26 -14.00
C GLY A 35 8.05 -0.69 -14.35
N HIS A 36 8.02 -1.20 -15.59
CA HIS A 36 6.98 -2.13 -16.02
C HIS A 36 6.98 -3.47 -15.27
N VAL A 37 8.15 -3.92 -14.79
CA VAL A 37 8.23 -5.15 -13.96
C VAL A 37 7.65 -4.87 -12.58
N ILE A 38 7.93 -3.70 -12.00
CA ILE A 38 7.31 -3.26 -10.74
C ILE A 38 5.79 -3.21 -10.91
N ASP A 39 5.30 -2.57 -11.98
CA ASP A 39 3.87 -2.46 -12.27
C ASP A 39 3.22 -3.86 -12.42
N CYS A 40 3.92 -4.79 -13.09
CA CYS A 40 3.50 -6.18 -13.22
C CYS A 40 3.42 -6.89 -11.85
N ILE A 41 4.45 -6.79 -11.01
CA ILE A 41 4.45 -7.38 -9.66
C ILE A 41 3.28 -6.84 -8.83
N LEU A 42 3.11 -5.52 -8.81
CA LEU A 42 2.05 -4.88 -8.04
C LEU A 42 0.64 -5.24 -8.55
N SER A 43 0.49 -5.53 -9.85
CA SER A 43 -0.81 -5.94 -10.41
C SER A 43 -1.36 -7.26 -9.86
N TYR A 44 -0.50 -8.09 -9.24
CA TYR A 44 -0.89 -9.33 -8.57
C TYR A 44 -1.17 -9.16 -7.08
N LEU A 45 -1.01 -7.96 -6.52
CA LEU A 45 -1.15 -7.71 -5.10
C LEU A 45 -2.49 -7.02 -4.78
N PRO A 46 -3.17 -7.42 -3.69
CA PRO A 46 -4.18 -6.60 -3.05
C PRO A 46 -3.59 -5.24 -2.65
N ILE A 47 -4.44 -4.21 -2.56
CA ILE A 47 -3.98 -2.83 -2.39
C ILE A 47 -3.13 -2.63 -1.13
N LYS A 48 -3.48 -3.31 -0.03
CA LYS A 48 -2.71 -3.26 1.21
C LYS A 48 -1.26 -3.73 1.02
N GLU A 49 -1.07 -4.84 0.32
CA GLU A 49 0.26 -5.40 0.06
C GLU A 49 1.02 -4.55 -0.95
N ALA A 50 0.34 -4.02 -1.98
CA ALA A 50 0.94 -3.07 -2.91
C ALA A 50 1.46 -1.82 -2.18
N VAL A 51 0.69 -1.23 -1.28
CA VAL A 51 1.10 -0.09 -0.44
C VAL A 51 2.28 -0.46 0.46
N ARG A 52 2.33 -1.68 1.01
CA ARG A 52 3.45 -2.15 1.84
C ARG A 52 4.77 -2.18 1.08
N THR A 53 4.76 -2.48 -0.22
CA THR A 53 5.99 -2.47 -1.04
C THR A 53 6.62 -1.08 -1.17
N SER A 54 5.91 0.00 -0.83
CA SER A 54 6.42 1.37 -0.88
C SER A 54 7.69 1.60 -0.08
N VAL A 55 8.00 0.72 0.89
CA VAL A 55 9.21 0.79 1.72
C VAL A 55 10.45 0.19 1.04
N LEU A 56 10.29 -0.53 -0.06
CA LEU A 56 11.40 -1.23 -0.73
C LEU A 56 12.42 -0.25 -1.33
N SER A 57 11.96 0.77 -2.05
CA SER A 57 12.80 1.88 -2.50
C SER A 57 11.99 3.07 -3.02
N ASN A 58 12.67 4.18 -3.36
CA ASN A 58 12.04 5.34 -3.97
C ASN A 58 11.29 5.02 -5.28
N LYS A 59 11.72 3.97 -6.01
CA LYS A 59 11.00 3.54 -7.23
C LYS A 59 9.68 2.84 -6.93
N TRP A 60 9.53 2.23 -5.75
CA TRP A 60 8.31 1.53 -5.34
C TRP A 60 7.32 2.43 -4.60
N LYS A 61 7.84 3.45 -3.88
CA LYS A 61 7.12 4.32 -2.94
C LYS A 61 5.71 4.74 -3.36
N ASN A 62 5.54 5.17 -4.61
CA ASN A 62 4.25 5.69 -5.09
C ASN A 62 3.68 4.88 -6.25
N LYS A 63 4.24 3.71 -6.57
CA LYS A 63 3.82 2.94 -7.75
C LYS A 63 2.39 2.43 -7.65
N TRP A 64 1.92 2.17 -6.45
CA TRP A 64 0.55 1.75 -6.22
C TRP A 64 -0.49 2.84 -6.54
N TYR A 65 -0.11 4.13 -6.62
CA TYR A 65 -1.03 5.26 -6.85
C TYR A 65 -1.71 5.19 -8.23
N THR A 66 -1.12 4.43 -9.15
CA THR A 66 -1.59 4.30 -10.53
C THR A 66 -2.03 2.88 -10.85
N LEU A 67 -2.26 2.03 -9.85
CA LEU A 67 -2.68 0.65 -10.09
C LEU A 67 -4.08 0.60 -10.70
N PRO A 68 -4.27 -0.12 -11.81
CA PRO A 68 -5.58 -0.19 -12.45
C PRO A 68 -6.59 -1.05 -11.70
N ASN A 69 -6.10 -1.97 -10.88
CA ASN A 69 -6.92 -2.93 -10.16
C ASN A 69 -6.81 -2.64 -8.66
N LEU A 70 -7.85 -2.06 -8.09
CA LEU A 70 -7.95 -1.78 -6.66
C LEU A 70 -8.75 -2.90 -5.99
N VAL A 71 -8.04 -3.80 -5.32
CA VAL A 71 -8.63 -4.93 -4.60
C VAL A 71 -8.43 -4.73 -3.10
N PHE A 72 -9.53 -4.50 -2.39
CA PHE A 72 -9.61 -4.38 -0.94
C PHE A 72 -10.14 -5.69 -0.37
N ASP A 73 -9.25 -6.53 0.14
CA ASP A 73 -9.62 -7.82 0.73
C ASP A 73 -9.71 -7.76 2.26
N GLU A 74 -10.03 -8.89 2.89
CA GLU A 74 -10.09 -9.04 4.35
C GLU A 74 -8.79 -8.63 5.05
N GLN A 75 -7.65 -8.67 4.35
CA GLN A 75 -6.38 -8.29 4.95
C GLN A 75 -6.32 -6.81 5.24
N CYS A 76 -7.09 -5.94 4.57
CA CYS A 76 -7.19 -4.51 4.87
C CYS A 76 -7.44 -4.24 6.36
N VAL A 77 -8.23 -5.09 7.01
CA VAL A 77 -8.63 -4.94 8.42
C VAL A 77 -8.30 -6.16 9.30
N SER A 78 -7.57 -7.16 8.82
CA SER A 78 -7.28 -8.39 9.59
C SER A 78 -6.59 -8.17 10.94
N HIS A 79 -5.83 -7.09 11.08
CA HIS A 79 -5.18 -6.68 12.34
C HIS A 79 -6.18 -6.15 13.40
N LEU A 80 -7.46 -6.05 13.06
CA LEU A 80 -8.54 -5.49 13.88
C LEU A 80 -9.58 -6.54 14.26
N ALA A 81 -9.31 -7.84 14.05
CA ALA A 81 -10.30 -8.91 14.24
C ALA A 81 -10.87 -9.03 15.67
N SER A 82 -10.27 -8.37 16.66
CA SER A 82 -10.75 -8.29 18.04
C SER A 82 -11.54 -7.02 18.36
N GLU A 83 -11.70 -6.11 17.41
CA GLU A 83 -12.37 -4.81 17.58
C GLU A 83 -13.87 -4.92 17.31
N ASP A 84 -14.63 -3.89 17.72
CA ASP A 84 -16.05 -3.77 17.42
C ASP A 84 -16.30 -3.67 15.90
N PRO A 85 -17.35 -4.33 15.35
CA PRO A 85 -17.64 -4.31 13.92
C PRO A 85 -17.78 -2.90 13.31
N LEU A 86 -18.38 -1.95 14.03
CA LEU A 86 -18.52 -0.56 13.57
C LEU A 86 -17.16 0.15 13.52
N VAL A 87 -16.23 -0.22 14.41
CA VAL A 87 -14.85 0.32 14.39
C VAL A 87 -14.07 -0.25 13.20
N ILE A 88 -14.25 -1.54 12.91
CA ILE A 88 -13.66 -2.20 11.75
C ILE A 88 -14.16 -1.54 10.47
N GLU A 89 -15.48 -1.35 10.34
CA GLU A 89 -16.12 -0.67 9.22
C GLU A 89 -15.56 0.74 9.03
N ASN A 90 -15.61 1.59 10.06
CA ASN A 90 -15.10 2.96 9.98
C ASN A 90 -13.62 3.04 9.57
N LYS A 91 -12.79 2.07 10.02
CA LYS A 91 -11.38 1.99 9.61
C LYS A 91 -11.25 1.52 8.16
N PHE A 92 -12.08 0.58 7.72
CA PHE A 92 -12.13 0.14 6.33
C PHE A 92 -12.52 1.28 5.39
N LEU A 93 -13.60 2.00 5.69
CA LEU A 93 -14.07 3.15 4.91
C LEU A 93 -12.95 4.20 4.75
N LYS A 94 -12.22 4.50 5.83
CA LYS A 94 -11.07 5.43 5.80
C LYS A 94 -9.92 4.93 4.92
N ILE A 95 -9.69 3.62 4.86
CA ILE A 95 -8.67 3.04 3.96
C ILE A 95 -9.09 3.25 2.51
N VAL A 96 -10.33 2.91 2.17
CA VAL A 96 -10.86 3.07 0.81
C VAL A 96 -10.83 4.54 0.38
N ASP A 97 -11.34 5.43 1.21
CA ASP A 97 -11.31 6.87 0.97
C ASP A 97 -9.89 7.38 0.75
N HIS A 98 -8.94 6.95 1.58
CA HIS A 98 -7.56 7.39 1.44
C HIS A 98 -6.95 6.91 0.12
N VAL A 99 -7.19 5.65 -0.26
CA VAL A 99 -6.69 5.10 -1.52
C VAL A 99 -7.29 5.86 -2.70
N LEU A 100 -8.62 6.05 -2.74
CA LEU A 100 -9.29 6.78 -3.81
C LEU A 100 -8.81 8.23 -3.90
N LEU A 101 -8.62 8.91 -2.75
CA LEU A 101 -8.16 10.30 -2.71
C LEU A 101 -6.77 10.52 -3.32
N VAL A 102 -5.85 9.56 -3.14
CA VAL A 102 -4.46 9.69 -3.63
C VAL A 102 -4.23 8.97 -4.95
N HIS A 103 -5.21 8.19 -5.42
CA HIS A 103 -5.12 7.51 -6.70
C HIS A 103 -5.11 8.53 -7.83
N SER A 104 -4.25 8.28 -8.82
CA SER A 104 -4.01 9.20 -9.94
C SER A 104 -3.90 8.47 -11.29
N GLY A 105 -4.23 7.18 -11.32
CA GLY A 105 -4.25 6.36 -12.52
C GLY A 105 -5.67 6.07 -13.02
N VAL A 106 -5.76 5.35 -14.13
CA VAL A 106 -7.03 4.79 -14.58
C VAL A 106 -7.40 3.62 -13.67
N ILE A 107 -8.64 3.57 -13.19
CA ILE A 107 -9.17 2.45 -12.43
C ILE A 107 -10.00 1.58 -13.39
N ASN A 108 -9.51 0.37 -13.68
CA ASN A 108 -10.20 -0.61 -14.52
C ASN A 108 -11.08 -1.55 -13.68
N MET A 109 -10.66 -1.82 -12.44
CA MET A 109 -11.36 -2.72 -11.54
C MET A 109 -11.29 -2.18 -10.12
N PHE A 110 -12.45 -2.07 -9.48
CA PHE A 110 -12.59 -1.75 -8.08
C PHE A 110 -13.37 -2.88 -7.41
N LYS A 111 -12.75 -3.57 -6.45
CA LYS A 111 -13.34 -4.71 -5.74
C LYS A 111 -13.08 -4.58 -4.26
N PHE A 112 -14.11 -4.79 -3.45
CA PHE A 112 -13.96 -4.97 -2.02
C PHE A 112 -14.78 -6.16 -1.50
N VAL A 113 -14.38 -6.68 -0.34
CA VAL A 113 -15.15 -7.68 0.39
C VAL A 113 -15.94 -6.96 1.48
N ASP A 114 -17.27 -7.08 1.44
CA ASP A 114 -18.14 -6.61 2.51
C ASP A 114 -18.22 -7.70 3.59
N TYR A 115 -17.59 -7.46 4.74
CA TYR A 115 -17.66 -8.35 5.89
C TYR A 115 -18.94 -8.05 6.67
N GLU A 116 -19.75 -9.06 6.99
CA GLU A 116 -20.96 -8.91 7.82
C GLU A 116 -22.00 -7.86 7.34
N ASN A 117 -22.03 -7.52 6.04
CA ASN A 117 -22.87 -6.46 5.46
C ASN A 117 -22.64 -5.08 6.09
N LEU A 118 -21.44 -4.81 6.59
CA LEU A 118 -21.10 -3.55 7.24
C LEU A 118 -21.21 -2.36 6.28
N VAL A 119 -20.93 -2.55 4.99
CA VAL A 119 -20.86 -1.42 4.03
C VAL A 119 -22.16 -1.24 3.24
N SER A 120 -23.05 -2.23 3.27
CA SER A 120 -24.19 -2.42 2.35
C SER A 120 -25.29 -1.32 2.37
N ASP A 121 -25.31 -0.41 3.34
CA ASP A 121 -26.29 0.71 3.43
C ASP A 121 -25.60 2.08 3.56
N SER A 122 -24.33 2.18 3.20
CA SER A 122 -23.55 3.40 3.42
C SER A 122 -23.61 4.37 2.23
N ALA A 123 -23.86 5.65 2.52
CA ALA A 123 -23.68 6.76 1.56
C ALA A 123 -22.26 6.85 0.99
N ASP A 124 -21.31 6.13 1.60
CA ASP A 124 -19.94 6.00 1.13
C ASP A 124 -19.85 5.23 -0.19
N ILE A 125 -20.67 4.18 -0.40
CA ILE A 125 -20.72 3.47 -1.69
C ILE A 125 -21.11 4.42 -2.81
N ASP A 126 -22.17 5.21 -2.61
CA ASP A 126 -22.62 6.18 -3.62
C ASP A 126 -21.53 7.21 -3.93
N ARG A 127 -20.83 7.69 -2.90
CA ARG A 127 -19.69 8.60 -3.05
C ARG A 127 -18.55 7.96 -3.84
N TRP A 128 -18.23 6.70 -3.58
CA TRP A 128 -17.19 5.98 -4.33
C TRP A 128 -17.61 5.74 -5.77
N ILE A 129 -18.86 5.36 -6.03
CA ILE A 129 -19.39 5.19 -7.39
C ILE A 129 -19.27 6.50 -8.16
N LEU A 130 -19.67 7.62 -7.57
CA LEU A 130 -19.53 8.94 -8.20
C LEU A 130 -18.06 9.28 -8.50
N HIS A 131 -17.14 8.95 -7.59
CA HIS A 131 -15.71 9.16 -7.81
C HIS A 131 -15.13 8.26 -8.92
N LEU A 132 -15.64 7.02 -9.05
CA LEU A 132 -15.17 6.05 -10.04
C LEU A 132 -15.78 6.26 -11.44
N THR A 133 -16.91 6.97 -11.53
CA THR A 133 -17.67 7.17 -12.78
C THR A 133 -17.62 8.61 -13.32
N GLY A 134 -17.17 9.57 -12.52
CA GLY A 134 -16.95 10.97 -12.92
C GLY A 134 -15.61 11.20 -13.60
#